data_AF-A0A6G2JT27-F1
#
_entry.id   AF-A0A6G2JT27-F1
#
_cell.length_a   1.000
_cell.length_b   1.000
_cell.length_c   1.000
_cell.angle_alpha   90.00
_cell.angle_beta   90.00
_cell.angle_gamma   90.00
#
_symmetry.space_group_name_H-M   'P 1'
#
loop_
_entity.id
_entity.type
_entity.pdbx_description
1 polymer ?
#
loop_
_entity_poly.entity_id
_entity_poly.type
_entity_poly.pdbx_seq_one_letter_code
_entity_poly.pdbx_strand_id
1 'polypeptide(L)'
;MQRSSCQPSTLCCRNSMADGAAIPYETAARMALREFGLGSAQLQLVGISENVTFRADDDHSGQSYVLRLHRPGYHTVDELDSERMWLEALRSSGISVPTPVAA
;
A
#
# COMPACT_ATOMS: atom_id res chain seq x y z
N MET A 1 14.95 36.77 28.84
CA MET A 1 14.95 36.55 27.38
C MET A 1 15.99 35.49 27.04
N GLN A 2 15.56 34.26 26.77
CA GLN A 2 16.40 33.20 26.19
C GLN A 2 15.51 32.20 25.47
N ARG A 3 16.01 31.77 24.32
CA ARG A 3 15.30 31.35 23.12
C ARG A 3 14.87 29.88 23.15
N SER A 4 13.74 29.60 22.50
CA SER A 4 13.24 28.28 22.16
C SER A 4 14.30 27.40 21.49
N SER A 5 14.42 26.16 21.93
CA SER A 5 15.05 25.07 21.20
C SER A 5 14.00 24.03 20.88
N CYS A 6 13.58 23.99 19.60
CA CYS A 6 12.77 22.92 19.03
C CYS A 6 13.56 21.61 19.14
N GLN A 7 12.95 20.58 19.72
CA GLN A 7 13.47 19.22 19.63
C GLN A 7 13.00 18.57 18.31
N PRO A 8 13.85 17.76 17.66
CA PRO A 8 13.48 17.07 16.43
C PRO A 8 12.52 15.93 16.75
N SER A 9 11.32 16.01 16.17
CA SER A 9 10.27 15.01 16.22
C SER A 9 10.75 13.69 15.60
N THR A 10 11.35 12.84 16.44
CA THR A 10 11.54 11.43 16.14
C THR A 10 10.32 10.69 16.68
N LEU A 11 9.83 9.69 15.94
CA LEU A 11 8.66 8.82 16.18
C LEU A 11 7.35 9.26 15.50
N CYS A 12 7.25 9.05 14.17
CA CYS A 12 5.96 8.95 13.48
C CYS A 12 5.68 7.56 12.87
N CYS A 13 6.61 6.59 12.95
CA CYS A 13 6.37 5.25 12.37
C CYS A 13 6.86 4.16 13.31
N ARG A 14 6.15 3.94 14.43
CA ARG A 14 6.27 2.70 15.19
C ARG A 14 4.94 2.35 15.85
N ASN A 15 3.96 1.99 15.02
CA ASN A 15 2.93 1.07 15.48
C ASN A 15 3.36 -0.34 15.09
N SER A 16 4.27 -0.87 15.92
CA SER A 16 4.30 -2.30 16.19
C SER A 16 3.08 -2.59 17.05
N MET A 17 1.98 -3.02 16.43
CA MET A 17 0.90 -3.70 17.13
C MET A 17 0.63 -5.00 16.38
N ALA A 18 1.39 -6.01 16.80
CA ALA A 18 0.91 -7.37 16.78
C ALA A 18 -0.12 -7.47 17.91
N ASP A 19 -1.39 -7.27 17.59
CA ASP A 19 -2.51 -7.72 18.40
C ASP A 19 -3.49 -8.38 17.45
N GLY A 20 -3.85 -9.63 17.76
CA GLY A 20 -4.61 -10.56 16.92
C GLY A 20 -6.08 -10.18 16.68
N ALA A 21 -6.36 -8.92 16.35
CA ALA A 21 -7.60 -8.52 15.72
C ALA A 21 -7.55 -8.95 14.24
N ALA A 22 -8.50 -9.79 13.83
CA ALA A 22 -8.64 -10.18 12.44
C ALA A 22 -8.71 -8.92 11.55
N ILE A 23 -7.74 -8.76 10.65
CA ILE A 23 -7.74 -7.64 9.71
C ILE A 23 -8.90 -7.91 8.74
N PRO A 24 -9.95 -7.05 8.67
CA PRO A 24 -11.19 -7.35 7.94
C PRO A 24 -10.99 -7.56 6.43
N TYR A 25 -9.81 -7.26 5.90
CA TYR A 25 -9.46 -7.36 4.49
C TYR A 25 -8.36 -8.41 4.21
N GLU A 26 -7.87 -9.14 5.21
CA GLU A 26 -6.77 -10.09 5.01
C GLU A 26 -7.15 -11.23 4.06
N THR A 27 -8.37 -11.75 4.15
CA THR A 27 -8.85 -12.80 3.25
C THR A 27 -8.86 -12.32 1.80
N ALA A 28 -9.40 -11.13 1.55
CA ALA A 28 -9.41 -10.53 0.22
C ALA A 28 -7.99 -10.24 -0.28
N ALA A 29 -7.10 -9.76 0.59
CA ALA A 29 -5.70 -9.53 0.25
C ALA A 29 -4.97 -10.82 -0.17
N ARG A 30 -5.18 -11.91 0.57
CA ARG A 30 -4.60 -13.22 0.24
C ARG A 30 -5.15 -13.79 -1.06
N MET A 31 -6.44 -13.61 -1.33
CA MET A 31 -7.03 -14.01 -2.62
C MET A 31 -6.40 -13.22 -3.76
N ALA A 32 -6.31 -11.90 -3.63
CA ALA A 32 -5.69 -11.05 -4.64
C ALA A 32 -4.23 -11.46 -4.91
N LEU A 33 -3.40 -11.64 -3.87
CA LEU A 33 -1.99 -12.03 -4.06
C LEU A 33 -1.80 -13.32 -4.86
N ARG A 34 -2.71 -14.29 -4.76
CA ARG A 34 -2.61 -15.54 -5.53
C ARG A 34 -2.73 -15.30 -7.03
N GLU A 35 -3.57 -14.34 -7.44
CA GLU A 35 -3.72 -13.96 -8.85
C GLU A 35 -2.43 -13.34 -9.41
N PHE A 36 -1.61 -12.72 -8.58
CA PHE A 36 -0.30 -12.16 -8.96
C PHE A 36 0.87 -13.13 -8.76
N GLY A 37 0.61 -14.41 -8.48
CA GLY A 37 1.67 -15.40 -8.21
C GLY A 37 2.40 -15.22 -6.87
N LEU A 38 1.92 -14.31 -6.02
CA LEU A 38 2.52 -13.93 -4.72
C LEU A 38 1.82 -14.62 -3.53
N GLY A 39 1.21 -15.78 -3.75
CA GLY A 39 0.36 -16.45 -2.75
C GLY A 39 1.07 -16.83 -1.45
N SER A 40 2.39 -16.98 -1.47
CA SER A 40 3.25 -17.25 -0.30
C SER A 40 3.86 -16.01 0.33
N ALA A 41 3.66 -14.82 -0.25
CA ALA A 41 4.26 -13.60 0.26
C ALA A 41 3.76 -13.26 1.66
N GLN A 42 4.67 -12.74 2.49
CA GLN A 42 4.32 -12.28 3.83
C GLN A 42 3.55 -10.97 3.73
N LEU A 43 2.38 -10.91 4.37
CA LEU A 43 1.50 -9.74 4.35
C LEU A 43 1.58 -8.96 5.65
N GLN A 44 1.79 -7.65 5.54
CA GLN A 44 1.72 -6.71 6.65
C GLN A 44 0.78 -5.55 6.31
N LEU A 45 -0.19 -5.26 7.17
CA LEU A 45 -1.03 -4.07 7.02
C LEU A 45 -0.20 -2.81 7.25
N VAL A 46 -0.24 -1.88 6.29
CA VAL A 46 0.43 -0.57 6.37
C VAL A 46 -0.55 0.48 6.89
N GLY A 47 -1.80 0.47 6.41
CA GLY A 47 -2.81 1.41 6.88
C GLY A 47 -4.15 1.26 6.20
N ILE A 48 -5.17 1.85 6.82
CA ILE A 48 -6.55 1.90 6.32
C ILE A 48 -6.93 3.38 6.24
N SER A 49 -6.86 3.93 5.03
CA SER A 49 -7.47 5.22 4.68
C SER A 49 -8.37 4.96 3.47
N GLU A 50 -8.48 5.84 2.48
CA GLU A 50 -9.22 5.61 1.23
C GLU A 50 -9.10 4.17 0.71
N ASN A 51 -7.86 3.68 0.65
CA ASN A 51 -7.50 2.30 0.32
C ASN A 51 -7.03 1.55 1.56
N VAL A 52 -7.19 0.23 1.52
CA VAL A 52 -6.52 -0.68 2.46
C VAL A 52 -5.18 -1.07 1.85
N THR A 53 -4.10 -0.61 2.46
CA THR A 53 -2.74 -0.80 1.94
C THR A 53 -2.00 -1.85 2.74
N PHE A 54 -1.51 -2.87 2.05
CA PHE A 54 -0.63 -3.90 2.58
C PHE A 54 0.75 -3.82 1.92
N ARG A 55 1.77 -4.19 2.69
CA ARG A 55 3.08 -4.59 2.19
C ARG A 55 3.05 -6.11 2.00
N ALA A 56 3.53 -6.56 0.84
CA ALA A 56 3.71 -7.97 0.52
C ALA A 56 5.19 -8.22 0.24
N ASP A 57 5.83 -9.07 1.03
CA ASP A 57 7.24 -9.44 0.84
C ASP A 57 7.32 -10.84 0.22
N ASP A 58 7.84 -10.92 -1.00
CA ASP A 58 8.07 -12.20 -1.68
C ASP A 58 9.43 -12.78 -1.26
N ASP A 59 9.39 -13.82 -0.45
CA ASP A 59 10.59 -14.53 0.00
C ASP A 59 11.30 -15.26 -1.16
N HIS A 60 10.62 -15.55 -2.28
CA HIS A 60 11.24 -16.24 -3.41
C HIS A 60 12.11 -15.28 -4.25
N SER A 61 11.58 -14.13 -4.66
CA SER A 61 12.34 -13.14 -5.41
C SER A 61 13.14 -12.18 -4.54
N GLY A 62 12.85 -12.11 -3.23
CA GLY A 62 13.38 -11.11 -2.29
C GLY A 62 12.84 -9.70 -2.51
N GLN A 63 11.74 -9.56 -3.26
CA GLN A 63 11.17 -8.26 -3.64
C GLN A 63 9.99 -7.91 -2.73
N SER A 64 9.81 -6.61 -2.47
CA SER A 64 8.66 -6.08 -1.74
C SER A 64 7.70 -5.38 -2.68
N TYR A 65 6.42 -5.65 -2.49
CA TYR A 65 5.31 -5.08 -3.25
C TYR A 65 4.34 -4.36 -2.31
N VAL A 66 3.56 -3.45 -2.89
CA VAL A 66 2.46 -2.78 -2.19
C VAL A 66 1.15 -3.22 -2.82
N LEU A 67 0.28 -3.84 -2.02
CA LEU A 67 -1.07 -4.22 -2.42
C LEU A 67 -2.05 -3.17 -1.90
N ARG A 68 -2.76 -2.50 -2.80
CA ARG A 68 -3.83 -1.55 -2.48
C ARG A 68 -5.17 -2.20 -2.81
N LEU A 69 -6.03 -2.39 -1.81
CA LEU A 69 -7.41 -2.83 -2.01
C LEU A 69 -8.34 -1.62 -1.89
N HIS A 70 -9.17 -1.44 -2.91
CA HIS A 70 -10.24 -0.45 -2.88
C HIS A 70 -11.35 -0.89 -1.93
N ARG A 71 -11.95 0.07 -1.23
CA ARG A 71 -13.10 -0.19 -0.37
C ARG A 71 -14.38 -0.23 -1.19
N PRO A 72 -15.27 -1.22 -0.97
CA PRO A 72 -16.54 -1.31 -1.69
C PRO A 72 -17.35 -0.01 -1.54
N GLY A 73 -17.87 0.51 -2.67
CA GLY A 73 -18.76 1.67 -2.70
C GLY A 73 -18.09 3.04 -2.77
N TYR A 74 -16.76 3.12 -2.94
CA TYR A 74 -16.03 4.39 -3.00
C TYR A 74 -15.55 4.79 -4.39
N HIS A 75 -15.27 3.82 -5.29
CA HIS A 75 -14.80 4.09 -6.65
C HIS A 75 -15.57 3.29 -7.70
N THR A 76 -15.76 3.92 -8.84
CA THR A 76 -16.22 3.33 -10.11
C THR A 76 -15.03 2.85 -10.94
N VAL A 77 -15.30 1.98 -11.93
CA VAL A 77 -14.26 1.53 -12.87
C VAL A 77 -13.67 2.71 -13.66
N ASP A 78 -14.50 3.69 -14.04
CA ASP A 78 -14.05 4.87 -14.78
C ASP A 78 -13.08 5.76 -13.98
N GLU A 79 -13.26 5.83 -12.65
CA GLU A 79 -12.34 6.54 -11.76
C GLU A 79 -10.99 5.83 -11.66
N LEU A 80 -10.98 4.49 -11.63
CA LEU A 80 -9.76 3.68 -11.65
C LEU A 80 -8.97 3.86 -12.96
N ASP A 81 -9.68 3.86 -14.09
CA ASP A 81 -9.05 4.11 -15.39
C ASP A 81 -8.49 5.53 -15.50
N SER A 82 -9.18 6.51 -14.92
CA SER A 82 -8.70 7.90 -14.85
C SER A 82 -7.42 8.02 -14.01
N GLU A 83 -7.32 7.34 -12.85
CA GLU A 83 -6.09 7.26 -12.05
C GLU A 83 -4.96 6.64 -12.88
N ARG A 84 -5.22 5.54 -13.57
CA ARG A 84 -4.23 4.86 -14.42
C ARG A 84 -3.71 5.77 -15.53
N MET A 85 -4.60 6.45 -16.25
CA MET A 85 -4.23 7.39 -17.30
C MET A 85 -3.35 8.53 -16.77
N TRP A 86 -3.68 9.03 -15.58
CA TRP A 86 -2.93 10.10 -14.95
C TRP A 86 -1.54 9.64 -14.50
N LEU A 87 -1.41 8.46 -13.89
CA LEU A 87 -0.12 7.86 -13.53
C LEU A 87 0.78 7.65 -14.76
N GLU A 88 0.21 7.18 -15.87
CA GLU A 88 0.95 7.02 -17.12
C GLU A 88 1.50 8.36 -17.63
N ALA A 89 0.66 9.40 -17.61
CA ALA A 89 1.05 10.74 -18.02
C ALA A 89 2.19 11.31 -17.15
N LEU A 90 2.09 11.15 -15.82
CA LEU A 90 3.14 11.55 -14.88
C LEU A 90 4.45 10.78 -15.11
N ARG A 91 4.35 9.47 -15.37
CA ARG A 91 5.53 8.67 -15.68
C ARG A 91 6.19 9.14 -16.98
N SER A 92 5.39 9.42 -18.00
CA SER A 92 5.88 9.89 -19.32
C SER A 92 6.57 11.26 -19.23
N SER A 93 6.24 12.08 -18.22
CA SER A 93 6.91 13.35 -17.95
C SER A 93 8.18 13.22 -17.09
N GLY A 94 8.58 12.00 -16.74
CA GLY A 94 9.78 11.71 -15.95
C GLY A 94 9.57 11.80 -14.44
N ILE A 95 8.34 11.93 -13.96
CA ILE A 95 8.03 11.92 -12.54
C ILE A 95 8.03 10.47 -12.04
N SER A 96 8.77 10.22 -10.96
CA SER A 96 8.78 8.91 -10.31
C SER A 96 7.43 8.64 -9.65
N VAL A 97 6.69 7.68 -10.21
CA VAL A 97 5.37 7.25 -9.73
C VAL A 97 5.33 5.73 -9.56
N PRO A 98 4.43 5.19 -8.72
CA PRO A 98 4.25 3.75 -8.58
C PRO A 98 3.95 3.10 -9.93
N THR A 99 4.59 1.96 -10.20
CA THR A 99 4.33 1.18 -11.42
C THR A 99 3.43 0.00 -11.07
N PRO A 100 2.24 -0.13 -11.69
CA PRO A 100 1.37 -1.28 -11.50
C PRO A 100 2.06 -2.57 -11.95
N VAL A 101 1.87 -3.65 -11.19
CA VAL A 101 2.31 -5.00 -11.55
C VAL A 101 1.13 -5.73 -12.20
N ALA A 102 1.35 -6.40 -13.32
CA ALA A 102 0.33 -7.21 -13.96
C ALA A 102 0.15 -8.55 -13.20
N ALA A 103 -1.09 -9.03 -13.14
CA ALA A 103 -1.41 -10.39 -12.69
C ALA A 103 -1.07 -11.40 -13.79
#